data_AF-A0A6M3LYY6-F1
#
_entry.id   AF-A0A6M3LYY6-F1
#
_cell.length_a   1.000
_cell.length_b   1.000
_cell.length_c   1.000
_cell.angle_alpha   90.00
_cell.angle_beta   90.00
_cell.angle_gamma   90.00
#
_symmetry.space_group_name_H-M   'P 1'
#
loop_
_entity.id
_entity.type
_entity.pdbx_description
1 polymer ?
#
loop_
_entity_poly.entity_id
_entity_poly.type
_entity_poly.pdbx_seq_one_letter_code
_entity_poly.pdbx_strand_id
1 'polypeptide(L)'
;MSGEMDSIMLKQIAEIEKRDESQVMAELAGELIEDMIYTVETYDRRQKRKVRRVRLSWAGVKEVARSRGNIVLSEPVVTDLDSTIRIMVKATDLTRNFTVFGGCQQLRKMKINHVDPDTGEIAGYHLEDDAYCFQKGLSKCQRNALTLCIPADYAAKCIDRFLVATGKIKQLPQEARRTKAPARSQVKPLAEWDKVTAAMVPDYPHLEPVIWNLCKMQPDIMYRELGVTSRTDMTIPAWEAFLALKARFNPVDQSEKEE
;
A
#
# COMPACT_ATOMS: atom_id res chain seq x y z
N MET A 1 -17.17 8.60 -22.95
CA MET A 1 -16.37 8.68 -21.70
C MET A 1 -16.14 7.34 -21.00
N SER A 2 -17.06 6.35 -21.05
CA SER A 2 -16.80 5.02 -20.43
C SER A 2 -15.70 4.21 -21.13
N GLY A 3 -15.71 4.14 -22.47
CA GLY A 3 -14.73 3.34 -23.22
C GLY A 3 -13.27 3.81 -23.12
N GLU A 4 -13.04 5.11 -22.97
CA GLU A 4 -11.70 5.66 -22.76
C GLU A 4 -11.16 5.30 -21.36
N MET A 5 -12.05 5.24 -20.37
CA MET A 5 -11.73 4.91 -18.99
C MET A 5 -11.41 3.42 -18.81
N ASP A 6 -12.17 2.55 -19.46
CA ASP A 6 -11.93 1.11 -19.46
C ASP A 6 -10.60 0.77 -20.16
N SER A 7 -10.28 1.48 -21.27
CA SER A 7 -8.99 1.37 -21.95
C SER A 7 -7.80 1.75 -21.06
N ILE A 8 -7.92 2.82 -20.27
CA ILE A 8 -6.87 3.23 -19.32
C ILE A 8 -6.67 2.18 -18.22
N MET A 9 -7.75 1.63 -17.66
CA MET A 9 -7.66 0.58 -16.64
C MET A 9 -7.02 -0.71 -17.19
N LEU A 10 -7.42 -1.14 -18.38
CA LEU A 10 -6.85 -2.32 -19.02
C LEU A 10 -5.36 -2.15 -19.31
N LYS A 11 -4.93 -0.96 -19.77
CA LYS A 11 -3.51 -0.64 -19.95
C LYS A 11 -2.73 -0.71 -18.64
N GLN A 12 -3.29 -0.20 -17.54
CA GLN A 12 -2.65 -0.27 -16.22
C GLN A 12 -2.49 -1.71 -15.72
N ILE A 13 -3.51 -2.55 -15.91
CA ILE A 13 -3.46 -3.97 -15.56
C ILE A 13 -2.36 -4.65 -16.38
N ALA A 14 -2.31 -4.40 -17.69
CA ALA A 14 -1.30 -4.99 -18.57
C ALA A 14 0.13 -4.55 -18.21
N GLU A 15 0.33 -3.29 -17.80
CA GLU A 15 1.65 -2.80 -17.38
C GLU A 15 2.12 -3.45 -16.07
N ILE A 16 1.21 -3.61 -15.10
CA ILE A 16 1.50 -4.32 -13.86
C ILE A 16 1.87 -5.77 -14.16
N GLU A 17 1.07 -6.44 -14.98
CA GLU A 17 1.31 -7.84 -15.35
C GLU A 17 2.65 -8.00 -16.05
N LYS A 18 3.01 -7.10 -16.98
CA LYS A 18 4.31 -7.14 -17.66
C LYS A 18 5.48 -6.98 -16.68
N ARG A 19 5.37 -6.10 -15.67
CA ARG A 19 6.42 -5.92 -14.65
C ARG A 19 6.55 -7.15 -13.76
N ASP A 20 5.44 -7.69 -13.28
CA ASP A 20 5.45 -8.92 -12.47
C ASP A 20 5.99 -10.11 -13.27
N GLU A 21 5.60 -10.26 -14.54
CA GLU A 21 6.15 -11.30 -15.42
C GLU A 21 7.66 -11.14 -15.65
N SER A 22 8.15 -9.90 -15.83
CA SER A 22 9.60 -9.68 -15.97
C SER A 22 10.37 -10.09 -14.72
N GLN A 23 9.81 -9.85 -13.53
CA GLN A 23 10.37 -10.33 -12.27
C GLN A 23 10.37 -11.86 -12.18
N VAL A 24 9.25 -12.50 -12.54
CA VAL A 24 9.20 -13.98 -12.57
C VAL A 24 10.26 -14.56 -13.50
N MET A 25 10.45 -13.95 -14.68
CA MET A 25 11.47 -14.39 -15.63
C MET A 25 12.90 -14.19 -15.10
N ALA A 26 13.18 -13.06 -14.46
CA ALA A 26 14.47 -12.80 -13.81
C ALA A 26 14.77 -13.84 -12.72
N GLU A 27 13.77 -14.16 -11.88
CA GLU A 27 13.88 -15.21 -10.87
C GLU A 27 14.15 -16.59 -11.45
N LEU A 28 13.47 -16.96 -12.54
CA LEU A 28 13.69 -18.22 -13.23
C LEU A 28 15.09 -18.29 -13.87
N ALA A 29 15.65 -17.14 -14.26
CA ALA A 29 17.03 -17.02 -14.73
C ALA A 29 18.07 -17.00 -13.59
N GLY A 30 17.63 -17.01 -12.32
CA GLY A 30 18.50 -16.99 -11.14
C GLY A 30 18.98 -15.59 -10.73
N GLU A 31 18.37 -14.53 -11.27
CA GLU A 31 18.70 -13.14 -10.93
C GLU A 31 18.13 -12.73 -9.57
N LEU A 32 18.85 -11.85 -8.87
CA LEU A 32 18.38 -11.25 -7.63
C LEU A 32 17.42 -10.09 -7.95
N ILE A 33 16.19 -10.16 -7.44
CA ILE A 33 15.23 -9.06 -7.59
C ILE A 33 15.35 -8.07 -6.44
N GLU A 34 15.78 -6.85 -6.75
CA GLU A 34 15.93 -5.78 -5.77
C GLU A 34 14.68 -4.91 -5.64
N ASP A 35 13.88 -4.79 -6.71
CA ASP A 35 12.70 -3.93 -6.75
C ASP A 35 11.48 -4.59 -6.08
N MET A 36 11.29 -4.30 -4.80
CA MET A 36 10.17 -4.80 -3.97
C MET A 36 8.86 -4.01 -4.16
N ILE A 37 8.91 -2.88 -4.87
CA ILE A 37 7.79 -1.97 -5.05
C ILE A 37 7.81 -1.37 -6.45
N TYR A 38 6.64 -0.96 -6.93
CA TYR A 38 6.54 -0.12 -8.10
C TYR A 38 5.43 0.92 -7.94
N THR A 39 5.56 2.03 -8.68
CA THR A 39 4.55 3.08 -8.72
C THR A 39 3.67 2.90 -9.95
N VAL A 40 2.35 3.01 -9.75
CA VAL A 40 1.33 3.00 -10.82
C VAL A 40 0.51 4.28 -10.74
N GLU A 41 0.31 4.92 -11.87
CA GLU A 41 -0.69 5.98 -11.98
C GLU A 41 -2.07 5.35 -12.07
N THR A 42 -2.90 5.54 -11.05
CA THR A 42 -4.29 5.06 -11.01
C THR A 42 -5.23 6.27 -11.11
N TYR A 43 -6.31 6.19 -11.87
CA TYR A 43 -7.30 7.27 -11.88
C TYR A 43 -8.26 7.11 -10.68
N ASP A 44 -8.32 8.12 -9.81
CA ASP A 44 -9.25 8.15 -8.70
C ASP A 44 -10.60 8.70 -9.16
N ARG A 45 -11.63 7.84 -9.21
CA ARG A 45 -12.99 8.21 -9.62
C ARG A 45 -13.62 9.26 -8.72
N ARG A 46 -13.30 9.28 -7.42
CA ARG A 46 -13.89 10.21 -6.45
C ARG A 46 -13.28 11.60 -6.60
N GLN A 47 -11.97 11.65 -6.80
CA GLN A 47 -11.23 12.91 -6.94
C GLN A 47 -11.09 13.37 -8.40
N LYS A 48 -11.59 12.59 -9.36
CA LYS A 48 -11.50 12.82 -10.81
C LYS A 48 -10.09 13.17 -11.30
N ARG A 49 -9.05 12.62 -10.67
CA ARG A 49 -7.64 12.92 -10.97
C ARG A 49 -6.78 11.65 -11.02
N LYS A 50 -5.66 11.72 -11.74
CA LYS A 50 -4.62 10.68 -11.69
C LYS A 50 -3.88 10.77 -10.36
N VAL A 51 -3.83 9.66 -9.64
CA VAL A 51 -3.13 9.51 -8.37
C VAL A 51 -2.06 8.44 -8.53
N ARG A 52 -0.83 8.77 -8.18
CA ARG A 52 0.26 7.80 -8.11
C ARG A 52 0.11 6.97 -6.85
N ARG A 53 0.01 5.64 -7.01
CA ARG A 53 -0.04 4.69 -5.90
C ARG A 53 1.17 3.77 -5.97
N VAL A 54 1.83 3.59 -4.84
CA VAL A 54 2.89 2.60 -4.68
C VAL A 54 2.23 1.26 -4.37
N ARG A 55 2.69 0.20 -5.04
CA ARG A 55 2.23 -1.18 -4.82
C ARG A 55 3.43 -2.08 -4.60
N LEU A 56 3.20 -3.19 -3.91
CA LEU A 56 4.18 -4.28 -3.83
C LEU A 56 4.33 -4.93 -5.20
N SER A 57 5.57 -5.22 -5.59
CA SER A 57 5.88 -6.06 -6.72
C SER A 57 5.66 -7.54 -6.38
N TRP A 58 5.76 -8.44 -7.38
CA TRP A 58 5.83 -9.88 -7.11
C TRP A 58 6.84 -10.23 -6.01
N ALA A 59 8.08 -9.75 -6.13
CA ALA A 59 9.12 -9.96 -5.12
C ALA A 59 8.72 -9.37 -3.76
N GLY A 60 8.15 -8.16 -3.76
CA GLY A 60 7.67 -7.49 -2.55
C GLY A 60 6.56 -8.26 -1.84
N VAL A 61 5.59 -8.80 -2.58
CA VAL A 61 4.49 -9.61 -2.02
C VAL A 61 5.04 -10.86 -1.34
N LYS A 62 6.00 -11.55 -1.97
CA LYS A 62 6.63 -12.73 -1.36
C LYS A 62 7.39 -12.39 -0.09
N GLU A 63 8.17 -11.31 -0.09
CA GLU A 63 8.94 -10.90 1.09
C GLU A 63 8.02 -10.48 2.24
N VAL A 64 6.92 -9.78 1.95
CA VAL A 64 5.92 -9.42 2.95
C VAL A 64 5.20 -10.66 3.48
N ALA A 65 4.85 -11.62 2.62
CA ALA A 65 4.26 -12.89 3.06
C ALA A 65 5.23 -13.69 3.95
N ARG A 66 6.51 -13.75 3.56
CA ARG A 66 7.57 -14.45 4.31
C ARG A 66 7.80 -13.83 5.68
N SER A 67 7.95 -12.50 5.74
CA SER A 67 8.18 -11.78 6.99
C SER A 67 6.99 -11.85 7.96
N ARG A 68 5.78 -11.99 7.44
CA ARG A 68 4.58 -12.21 8.26
C ARG A 68 4.54 -13.64 8.84
N GLY A 69 5.04 -14.62 8.10
CA GLY A 69 5.02 -16.03 8.47
C GLY A 69 3.61 -16.62 8.50
N ASN A 70 3.51 -17.91 8.81
CA ASN A 70 2.23 -18.62 9.03
C ASN A 70 1.21 -18.54 7.88
N ILE A 71 1.67 -18.30 6.65
CA ILE A 71 0.84 -18.38 5.44
C ILE A 71 1.23 -19.64 4.69
N VAL A 72 0.26 -20.51 4.44
CA VAL A 72 0.44 -21.74 3.67
C VAL A 72 -0.29 -21.60 2.33
N LEU A 73 0.42 -21.91 1.25
CA LEU A 73 -0.16 -22.06 -0.08
C LEU A 73 -0.42 -23.54 -0.34
N SER A 74 -1.62 -23.88 -0.79
CA SER A 74 -1.94 -25.24 -1.22
C SER A 74 -1.29 -25.56 -2.56
N GLU A 75 -1.31 -26.84 -2.92
CA GLU A 75 -1.07 -27.26 -4.30
C GLU A 75 -2.02 -26.53 -5.26
N PRO A 76 -1.52 -26.10 -6.43
CA PRO A 76 -2.33 -25.41 -7.41
C PRO A 76 -3.31 -26.36 -8.10
N VAL A 77 -4.55 -25.91 -8.28
CA VAL A 77 -5.49 -26.56 -9.19
C VAL A 77 -5.29 -25.95 -10.57
N VAL A 78 -4.92 -26.80 -11.53
CA VAL A 78 -4.63 -26.41 -12.91
C VAL A 78 -5.71 -26.99 -13.82
N THR A 79 -6.34 -26.12 -14.61
CA THR A 79 -7.27 -26.52 -15.66
C THR A 79 -6.66 -26.14 -17.00
N ASP A 80 -6.37 -27.16 -17.80
CA ASP A 80 -5.88 -26.98 -19.15
C ASP A 80 -7.04 -26.63 -20.10
N LEU A 81 -6.86 -25.59 -20.93
CA LEU A 81 -7.79 -25.17 -21.97
C LEU A 81 -7.00 -24.98 -23.27
N ASP A 82 -7.69 -25.01 -24.41
CA ASP A 82 -7.07 -25.01 -25.74
C ASP A 82 -6.05 -23.89 -25.98
N SER A 83 -6.35 -22.67 -25.52
CA SER A 83 -5.52 -21.47 -25.75
C SER A 83 -4.91 -20.88 -24.48
N THR A 84 -5.32 -21.36 -23.31
CA THR A 84 -4.94 -20.78 -22.01
C THR A 84 -4.87 -21.85 -20.94
N ILE A 85 -4.10 -21.61 -19.89
CA ILE A 85 -4.20 -22.39 -18.66
C ILE A 85 -4.88 -21.56 -17.59
N ARG A 86 -5.75 -22.18 -16.81
CA ARG A 86 -6.32 -21.57 -15.60
C ARG A 86 -5.66 -22.20 -14.38
N ILE A 87 -5.18 -21.37 -13.48
CA ILE A 87 -4.52 -21.81 -12.26
C ILE A 87 -5.23 -21.16 -11.07
N MET A 88 -5.51 -21.95 -10.04
CA MET A 88 -6.04 -21.50 -8.76
C MET A 88 -5.17 -21.99 -7.62
N VAL A 89 -4.87 -21.11 -6.66
CA VAL A 89 -4.07 -21.41 -5.46
C VAL A 89 -4.85 -20.94 -4.24
N LYS A 90 -4.98 -21.80 -3.24
CA LYS A 90 -5.52 -21.43 -1.94
C LYS A 90 -4.38 -20.92 -1.05
N ALA A 91 -4.56 -19.77 -0.41
CA ALA A 91 -3.68 -19.26 0.64
C ALA A 91 -4.43 -19.25 1.98
N THR A 92 -3.77 -19.72 3.04
CA THR A 92 -4.34 -19.76 4.39
C THR A 92 -3.40 -19.07 5.38
N ASP A 93 -3.85 -17.99 6.03
CA ASP A 93 -3.21 -17.40 7.22
C ASP A 93 -3.64 -18.24 8.43
N LEU A 94 -2.72 -19.08 8.92
CA LEU A 94 -2.95 -20.00 10.04
C LEU A 94 -3.15 -19.25 11.37
N THR A 95 -2.63 -18.03 11.49
CA THR A 95 -2.75 -17.24 12.73
C THR A 95 -4.16 -16.71 12.91
N ARG A 96 -4.82 -16.33 11.81
CA ARG A 96 -6.17 -15.74 11.81
C ARG A 96 -7.25 -16.71 11.32
N ASN A 97 -6.85 -17.94 10.97
CA ASN A 97 -7.69 -18.94 10.33
C ASN A 97 -8.47 -18.36 9.13
N PHE A 98 -7.76 -17.59 8.29
CA PHE A 98 -8.34 -16.88 7.16
C PHE A 98 -7.85 -17.50 5.85
N THR A 99 -8.79 -17.80 4.95
CA THR A 99 -8.50 -18.46 3.68
C THR A 99 -8.98 -17.60 2.52
N VAL A 100 -8.14 -17.48 1.50
CA VAL A 100 -8.44 -16.82 0.23
C VAL A 100 -7.95 -17.64 -0.94
N PHE A 101 -8.50 -17.36 -2.11
CA PHE A 101 -8.10 -18.00 -3.36
C PHE A 101 -7.54 -16.94 -4.31
N GLY A 102 -6.33 -17.21 -4.81
CA GLY A 102 -5.81 -16.55 -5.99
C GLY A 102 -6.23 -17.34 -7.22
N GLY A 103 -6.60 -16.64 -8.28
CA GLY A 103 -6.86 -17.25 -9.58
C GLY A 103 -6.20 -16.42 -10.68
N CYS A 104 -5.81 -17.09 -11.76
CA CYS A 104 -5.41 -16.43 -12.99
C CYS A 104 -5.72 -17.29 -14.21
N GLN A 105 -5.70 -16.62 -15.37
CA GLN A 105 -5.68 -17.25 -16.68
C GLN A 105 -4.42 -16.76 -17.40
N GLN A 106 -3.64 -17.68 -17.96
CA GLN A 106 -2.41 -17.39 -18.68
C GLN A 106 -2.53 -17.93 -20.11
N LEU A 107 -2.17 -17.10 -21.09
CA LEU A 107 -2.14 -17.51 -22.50
C LEU A 107 -1.00 -18.50 -22.73
N ARG A 108 -1.27 -19.54 -23.53
CA ARG A 108 -0.26 -20.53 -23.94
C ARG A 108 0.76 -19.95 -24.92
N LYS A 109 0.38 -18.88 -25.63
CA LYS A 109 1.23 -18.20 -26.60
C LYS A 109 1.67 -16.85 -26.08
N MET A 110 2.92 -16.51 -26.33
CA MET A 110 3.49 -15.19 -26.05
C MET A 110 3.82 -14.46 -27.33
N LYS A 111 3.78 -13.13 -27.24
CA LYS A 111 4.18 -12.24 -28.34
C LYS A 111 5.69 -12.08 -28.33
N ILE A 112 6.35 -12.52 -29.40
CA ILE A 112 7.77 -12.31 -29.64
C ILE A 112 7.91 -11.16 -30.63
N ASN A 113 8.51 -10.06 -30.19
CA ASN A 113 8.80 -8.93 -31.06
C ASN A 113 10.07 -9.23 -31.86
N HIS A 114 10.02 -9.02 -33.18
CA HIS A 114 11.20 -9.01 -34.02
C HIS A 114 11.89 -7.67 -33.85
N VAL A 115 13.12 -7.69 -33.34
CA VAL A 115 13.95 -6.51 -33.19
C VAL A 115 14.92 -6.49 -34.36
N ASP A 116 14.93 -5.38 -35.10
CA ASP A 116 15.94 -5.13 -36.12
C ASP A 116 17.31 -4.97 -35.42
N PRO A 117 18.30 -5.82 -35.73
CA PRO A 117 19.59 -5.81 -35.04
C PRO A 117 20.38 -4.51 -35.27
N ASP A 118 20.12 -3.78 -36.36
CA ASP A 118 20.87 -2.56 -36.70
C ASP A 118 20.27 -1.31 -36.04
N THR A 119 18.94 -1.25 -35.95
CA THR A 119 18.22 -0.08 -35.41
C THR A 119 17.72 -0.26 -33.97
N GLY A 120 17.61 -1.52 -33.51
CA GLY A 120 16.97 -1.85 -32.24
C GLY A 120 15.45 -1.64 -32.26
N GLU A 121 14.85 -1.30 -33.41
CA GLU A 121 13.43 -1.04 -33.54
C GLU A 121 12.62 -2.34 -33.72
N ILE A 122 11.35 -2.30 -33.29
CA ILE A 122 10.45 -3.44 -33.43
C ILE A 122 9.91 -3.46 -34.87
N ALA A 123 10.46 -4.34 -35.71
CA ALA A 123 10.06 -4.50 -37.12
C ALA A 123 8.77 -5.34 -37.29
N GLY A 124 8.37 -6.09 -36.27
CA GLY A 124 7.18 -6.93 -36.32
C GLY A 124 6.99 -7.77 -35.06
N TYR A 125 6.05 -8.71 -35.10
CA TYR A 125 5.91 -9.72 -34.06
C TYR A 125 5.31 -11.02 -34.60
N HIS A 126 5.56 -12.13 -33.90
CA HIS A 126 4.82 -13.37 -34.08
C HIS A 126 4.38 -13.92 -32.72
N LEU A 127 3.55 -14.97 -32.75
CA LEU A 127 3.11 -15.69 -31.57
C LEU A 127 3.85 -17.03 -31.51
N GLU A 128 4.49 -17.29 -30.38
CA GLU A 128 5.21 -18.54 -30.11
C GLU A 128 4.66 -19.17 -28.83
N ASP A 129 4.81 -20.48 -28.68
CA ASP A 129 4.43 -21.17 -27.46
C ASP A 129 5.32 -20.72 -26.29
N ASP A 130 4.67 -20.31 -25.20
CA ASP A 130 5.35 -19.82 -24.01
C ASP A 130 5.82 -20.99 -23.16
N ALA A 131 7.10 -21.35 -23.26
CA ALA A 131 7.72 -22.42 -22.49
C ALA A 131 7.59 -22.21 -20.95
N TYR A 132 7.35 -20.97 -20.51
CA TYR A 132 7.20 -20.60 -19.11
C TYR A 132 5.75 -20.29 -18.74
N CYS A 133 4.78 -20.66 -19.58
CA CYS A 133 3.35 -20.40 -19.37
C CYS A 133 2.89 -20.84 -17.97
N PHE A 134 3.25 -22.06 -17.57
CA PHE A 134 2.90 -22.60 -16.26
C PHE A 134 3.52 -21.78 -15.12
N GLN A 135 4.82 -21.47 -15.19
CA GLN A 135 5.55 -20.77 -14.14
C GLN A 135 5.06 -19.32 -13.98
N LYS A 136 4.78 -18.63 -15.09
CA LYS A 136 4.19 -17.29 -15.10
C LYS A 136 2.79 -17.32 -14.48
N GLY A 137 1.95 -18.24 -14.93
CA GLY A 137 0.61 -18.42 -14.39
C GLY A 137 0.62 -18.74 -12.90
N LEU A 138 1.45 -19.70 -12.47
CA LEU A 138 1.55 -20.10 -11.06
C LEU A 138 2.00 -18.93 -10.20
N SER A 139 3.06 -18.22 -10.58
CA SER A 139 3.56 -17.06 -9.84
C SER A 139 2.51 -15.94 -9.74
N LYS A 140 1.80 -15.63 -10.84
CA LYS A 140 0.70 -14.66 -10.85
C LYS A 140 -0.44 -15.08 -9.91
N CYS A 141 -0.77 -16.37 -9.90
CA CYS A 141 -1.79 -16.93 -9.04
C CYS A 141 -1.41 -16.86 -7.56
N GLN A 142 -0.17 -17.23 -7.24
CA GLN A 142 0.39 -17.12 -5.88
C GLN A 142 0.41 -15.66 -5.42
N ARG A 143 0.83 -14.72 -6.27
CA ARG A 143 0.79 -13.27 -5.97
C ARG A 143 -0.63 -12.84 -5.60
N ASN A 144 -1.63 -13.24 -6.38
CA ASN A 144 -3.03 -12.89 -6.12
C ASN A 144 -3.49 -13.42 -4.77
N ALA A 145 -3.21 -14.69 -4.48
CA ALA A 145 -3.58 -15.31 -3.22
C ALA A 145 -2.90 -14.61 -2.03
N LEU A 146 -1.59 -14.38 -2.12
CA LEU A 146 -0.80 -13.72 -1.07
C LEU A 146 -1.24 -12.28 -0.85
N THR A 147 -1.48 -11.51 -1.91
CA THR A 147 -1.93 -10.10 -1.81
C THR A 147 -3.26 -9.99 -1.06
N LEU A 148 -4.18 -10.94 -1.27
CA LEU A 148 -5.45 -11.00 -0.55
C LEU A 148 -5.30 -11.47 0.90
N CYS A 149 -4.31 -12.32 1.17
CA CYS A 149 -4.03 -12.86 2.51
C CYS A 149 -3.30 -11.84 3.40
N ILE A 150 -2.55 -10.91 2.81
CA ILE A 150 -1.84 -9.85 3.51
C ILE A 150 -2.80 -8.67 3.79
N PRO A 151 -3.02 -8.27 5.05
CA PRO A 151 -3.79 -7.08 5.39
C PRO A 151 -3.18 -5.82 4.80
N ALA A 152 -4.04 -4.92 4.32
CA ALA A 152 -3.63 -3.70 3.65
C ALA A 152 -2.77 -2.78 4.53
N ASP A 153 -3.03 -2.71 5.84
CA ASP A 153 -2.24 -1.90 6.78
C ASP A 153 -0.81 -2.42 6.93
N TYR A 154 -0.66 -3.75 6.95
CA TYR A 154 0.64 -4.41 7.01
C TYR A 154 1.42 -4.23 5.71
N ALA A 155 0.75 -4.41 4.56
CA ALA A 155 1.34 -4.14 3.26
C ALA A 155 1.85 -2.68 3.15
N ALA A 156 1.06 -1.71 3.61
CA ALA A 156 1.45 -0.30 3.63
C ALA A 156 2.70 -0.05 4.50
N LYS A 157 2.75 -0.63 5.71
CA LYS A 157 3.93 -0.55 6.59
C LYS A 157 5.18 -1.14 5.93
N CYS A 158 5.05 -2.23 5.18
CA CYS A 158 6.18 -2.83 4.48
C CYS A 158 6.60 -2.02 3.24
N ILE A 159 5.66 -1.44 2.50
CA ILE A 159 5.96 -0.50 1.42
C ILE A 159 6.80 0.68 1.95
N ASP A 160 6.40 1.26 3.09
CA ASP A 160 7.16 2.34 3.72
C ASP A 160 8.59 1.90 4.08
N ARG A 161 8.76 0.68 4.63
CA ARG A 161 10.08 0.12 4.93
C ARG A 161 10.93 -0.06 3.67
N PHE A 162 10.36 -0.60 2.58
CA PHE A 162 11.07 -0.78 1.31
C PHE A 162 11.45 0.54 0.65
N LEU A 163 10.59 1.55 0.73
CA LEU A 163 10.90 2.91 0.26
C LEU A 163 12.06 3.53 1.04
N VAL A 164 12.13 3.28 2.35
CA VAL A 164 13.24 3.73 3.20
C VAL A 164 14.53 3.02 2.81
N ALA A 165 14.51 1.70 2.71
CA ALA A 165 15.68 0.90 2.39
C ALA A 165 16.27 1.22 1.01
N THR A 166 15.42 1.50 0.02
CA THR A 166 15.86 1.81 -1.36
C THR A 166 16.23 3.28 -1.58
N GLY A 167 16.14 4.13 -0.55
CA GLY A 167 16.36 5.58 -0.70
C GLY A 167 15.31 6.29 -1.56
N LYS A 168 14.29 5.57 -2.06
CA LYS A 168 13.23 6.07 -2.94
C LYS A 168 12.12 6.86 -2.20
N ILE A 169 12.27 7.16 -0.89
CA ILE A 169 11.36 8.01 -0.09
C ILE A 169 11.04 9.36 -0.80
N LYS A 170 11.98 9.88 -1.61
CA LYS A 170 11.80 11.15 -2.35
C LYS A 170 10.86 11.04 -3.56
N GLN A 171 10.47 9.84 -4.01
CA GLN A 171 9.59 9.62 -5.17
C GLN A 171 8.11 9.37 -4.80
N LEU A 172 7.77 9.33 -3.51
CA LEU A 172 6.38 9.31 -3.06
C LEU A 172 5.71 10.65 -3.41
N PRO A 173 4.48 10.64 -3.98
CA PRO A 173 3.62 11.81 -3.95
C PRO A 173 3.47 12.27 -2.51
N GLN A 174 3.63 13.57 -2.31
CA GLN A 174 3.68 14.23 -1.00
C GLN A 174 2.41 14.01 -0.14
N GLU A 175 1.35 13.42 -0.71
CA GLU A 175 0.06 13.14 -0.06
C GLU A 175 0.07 11.91 0.87
N ALA A 176 1.08 11.04 0.81
CA ALA A 176 1.22 9.89 1.73
C ALA A 176 2.34 10.06 2.77
N ARG A 177 3.07 11.19 2.74
CA ARG A 177 4.00 11.51 3.82
C ARG A 177 3.18 11.80 5.07
N ARG A 178 3.27 10.90 6.05
CA ARG A 178 3.05 11.13 7.49
C ARG A 178 2.59 12.56 7.74
N THR A 179 1.30 12.77 8.00
CA THR A 179 0.84 14.02 8.60
C THR A 179 1.66 14.20 9.87
N LYS A 180 2.70 15.02 9.77
CA LYS A 180 3.59 15.33 10.89
C LYS A 180 2.70 15.88 12.00
N ALA A 181 3.04 15.55 13.25
CA ALA A 181 2.54 16.30 14.39
C ALA A 181 2.60 17.80 14.08
N PRO A 182 1.59 18.59 14.51
CA PRO A 182 1.46 19.98 14.10
C PRO A 182 2.76 20.74 14.37
N ALA A 183 3.17 21.57 13.41
CA ALA A 183 4.37 22.38 13.58
C ALA A 183 4.16 23.30 14.80
N ARG A 184 5.23 23.61 15.56
CA ARG A 184 5.13 24.47 16.74
C ARG A 184 4.44 25.82 16.44
N SER A 185 4.61 26.35 15.24
CA SER A 185 3.95 27.57 14.77
C SER A 185 2.42 27.47 14.61
N GLN A 186 1.88 26.25 14.57
CA GLN A 186 0.45 25.98 14.43
C GLN A 186 -0.24 25.72 15.77
N VAL A 187 0.53 25.55 16.85
CA VAL A 187 0.02 25.32 18.20
C VAL A 187 -0.24 26.67 18.87
N LYS A 188 -1.48 26.89 19.30
CA LYS A 188 -1.89 28.10 20.02
C LYS A 188 -1.23 28.17 21.42
N PRO A 189 -1.02 29.38 21.97
CA PRO A 189 -0.47 29.56 23.32
C PRO A 189 -1.32 28.94 24.43
N LEU A 190 -0.71 28.58 25.56
CA LEU A 190 -1.36 27.95 26.71
C LEU A 190 -2.63 28.66 27.18
N ALA A 191 -2.64 30.00 27.18
CA ALA A 191 -3.80 30.79 27.56
C ALA A 191 -5.06 30.48 26.74
N GLU A 192 -4.92 29.99 25.50
CA GLU A 192 -6.04 29.53 24.66
C GLU A 192 -6.49 28.11 25.03
N TRP A 193 -5.57 27.26 25.47
CA TRP A 193 -5.88 25.90 25.96
C TRP A 193 -6.57 25.94 27.33
N ASP A 194 -6.22 26.89 28.18
CA ASP A 194 -6.84 27.08 29.50
C ASP A 194 -8.29 27.59 29.44
N LYS A 195 -8.69 28.19 28.31
CA LYS A 195 -10.08 28.60 28.07
C LYS A 195 -11.02 27.41 27.82
N VAL A 196 -10.48 26.25 27.46
CA VAL A 196 -11.30 25.05 27.23
C VAL A 196 -11.68 24.45 28.58
N THR A 197 -12.98 24.21 28.76
CA THR A 197 -13.53 23.61 29.98
C THR A 197 -14.12 22.24 29.67
N ALA A 198 -14.33 21.41 30.70
CA ALA A 198 -14.93 20.09 30.56
C ALA A 198 -16.32 20.14 29.88
N ALA A 199 -17.09 21.21 30.12
CA ALA A 199 -18.40 21.41 29.48
C ALA A 199 -18.31 21.61 27.96
N MET A 200 -17.17 22.09 27.45
CA MET A 200 -16.93 22.27 26.01
C MET A 200 -16.49 20.97 25.33
N VAL A 201 -16.12 19.95 26.11
CA VAL A 201 -15.63 18.65 25.62
C VAL A 201 -16.40 17.51 26.32
N PRO A 202 -17.73 17.41 26.12
CA PRO A 202 -18.52 16.33 26.70
C PRO A 202 -18.21 14.97 26.05
N ASP A 203 -17.76 14.95 24.79
CA ASP A 203 -17.46 13.75 24.02
C ASP A 203 -16.38 14.01 22.93
N TYR A 204 -16.02 12.96 22.19
CA TYR A 204 -15.02 13.02 21.12
C TYR A 204 -15.44 13.88 19.92
N PRO A 205 -16.68 13.82 19.40
CA PRO A 205 -17.16 14.76 18.39
C PRO A 205 -16.96 16.24 18.76
N HIS A 206 -17.04 16.60 20.03
CA HIS A 206 -16.76 17.97 20.50
C HIS A 206 -15.26 18.22 20.72
N LEU A 207 -14.48 17.20 21.08
CA LEU A 207 -13.03 17.29 21.21
C LEU A 207 -12.33 17.60 19.86
N GLU A 208 -12.74 16.91 18.80
CA GLU A 208 -12.13 17.02 17.47
C GLU A 208 -12.02 18.48 16.95
N PRO A 209 -13.08 19.29 16.92
CA PRO A 209 -13.00 20.68 16.48
C PRO A 209 -12.20 21.57 17.44
N VAL A 210 -12.21 21.27 18.75
CA VAL A 210 -11.40 22.00 19.75
C VAL A 210 -9.92 21.80 19.47
N ILE A 211 -9.47 20.55 19.27
CA ILE A 211 -8.08 20.22 18.96
C ILE A 211 -7.67 20.79 17.59
N TRP A 212 -8.55 20.73 16.59
CA TRP A 212 -8.30 21.39 15.30
C TRP A 212 -8.08 22.91 15.46
N ASN A 213 -8.85 23.58 16.31
CA ASN A 213 -8.71 25.01 16.54
C ASN A 213 -7.44 25.39 17.30
N LEU A 214 -6.98 24.51 18.19
CA LEU A 214 -5.81 24.76 19.04
C LEU A 214 -4.50 24.42 18.35
N CYS A 215 -4.45 23.38 17.53
CA CYS A 215 -3.19 22.96 16.91
C CYS A 215 -3.31 22.48 15.46
N LYS A 216 -4.46 22.66 14.80
CA LYS A 216 -4.69 22.23 13.40
C LYS A 216 -4.42 20.74 13.19
N MET A 217 -4.62 19.95 14.23
CA MET A 217 -4.44 18.50 14.21
C MET A 217 -5.74 17.84 13.73
N GLN A 218 -5.62 16.96 12.74
CA GLN A 218 -6.73 16.16 12.23
C GLN A 218 -7.12 15.06 13.23
N PRO A 219 -8.40 14.62 13.25
CA PRO A 219 -8.87 13.59 14.18
C PRO A 219 -8.05 12.28 14.14
N ASP A 220 -7.65 11.82 12.94
CA ASP A 220 -6.87 10.60 12.79
C ASP A 220 -5.47 10.69 13.43
N ILE A 221 -4.88 11.89 13.46
CA ILE A 221 -3.61 12.16 14.14
C ILE A 221 -3.85 12.20 15.65
N MET A 222 -4.90 12.90 16.08
CA MET A 222 -5.28 13.03 17.49
C MET A 222 -5.44 11.66 18.17
N TYR A 223 -6.17 10.74 17.54
CA TYR A 223 -6.35 9.38 18.08
C TYR A 223 -5.03 8.60 18.18
N ARG A 224 -4.13 8.74 17.19
CA ARG A 224 -2.80 8.11 17.24
C ARG A 224 -1.92 8.68 18.35
N GLU A 225 -1.99 9.99 18.60
CA GLU A 225 -1.26 10.63 19.70
C GLU A 225 -1.76 10.15 21.07
N LEU A 226 -3.04 9.74 21.13
CA LEU A 226 -3.65 9.07 22.29
C LEU A 226 -3.39 7.56 22.32
N GLY A 227 -2.62 7.01 21.38
CA GLY A 227 -2.20 5.61 21.35
C GLY A 227 -3.19 4.65 20.69
N VAL A 228 -4.22 5.15 20.01
CA VAL A 228 -5.25 4.31 19.37
C VAL A 228 -5.43 4.60 17.88
N THR A 229 -6.10 3.70 17.16
CA THR A 229 -6.30 3.83 15.70
C THR A 229 -7.54 4.60 15.30
N SER A 230 -8.56 4.65 16.17
CA SER A 230 -9.83 5.28 15.85
C SER A 230 -10.61 5.63 17.12
N ARG A 231 -11.68 6.43 16.95
CA ARG A 231 -12.59 6.81 18.04
C ARG A 231 -13.19 5.61 18.78
N THR A 232 -13.47 4.51 18.08
CA THR A 232 -14.08 3.32 18.69
C THR A 232 -13.14 2.58 19.63
N ASP A 233 -11.85 2.86 19.53
CA ASP A 233 -10.80 2.21 20.33
C ASP A 233 -10.47 3.03 21.60
N MET A 234 -11.12 4.19 21.79
CA MET A 234 -10.88 5.05 22.94
C MET A 234 -11.48 4.46 24.22
N THR A 235 -10.63 4.26 25.22
CA THR A 235 -11.02 3.74 26.54
C THR A 235 -11.11 4.81 27.62
N ILE A 236 -10.65 6.03 27.32
CA ILE A 236 -10.67 7.18 28.24
C ILE A 236 -11.78 8.18 27.86
N PRO A 237 -12.32 8.96 28.81
CA PRO A 237 -13.22 10.08 28.52
C PRO A 237 -12.57 11.17 27.65
N ALA A 238 -13.38 11.88 26.87
CA ALA A 238 -12.89 12.92 25.96
C ALA A 238 -12.16 14.08 26.68
N TRP A 239 -12.60 14.41 27.89
CA TRP A 239 -11.92 15.42 28.70
C TRP A 239 -10.52 14.98 29.18
N GLU A 240 -10.35 13.71 29.56
CA GLU A 240 -9.04 13.17 29.91
C GLU A 240 -8.11 13.11 28.70
N ALA A 241 -8.66 12.73 27.54
CA ALA A 241 -7.95 12.80 26.26
C ALA A 241 -7.48 14.23 25.94
N PHE A 242 -8.33 15.25 26.18
CA PHE A 242 -7.93 16.65 26.03
C PHE A 242 -6.75 17.02 26.94
N LEU A 243 -6.80 16.66 28.23
CA LEU A 243 -5.73 16.96 29.18
C LEU A 243 -4.41 16.28 28.80
N ALA A 244 -4.46 15.03 28.32
CA ALA A 244 -3.29 14.32 27.82
C ALA A 244 -2.66 15.00 26.60
N LEU A 245 -3.49 15.45 25.65
CA LEU A 245 -3.02 16.21 24.48
C LEU A 245 -2.45 17.57 24.88
N LYS A 246 -3.10 18.27 25.81
CA LYS A 246 -2.63 19.55 26.36
C LYS A 246 -1.23 19.40 26.98
N ALA A 247 -1.00 18.38 27.80
CA ALA A 247 0.30 18.13 28.42
C ALA A 247 1.39 17.76 27.39
N ARG A 248 1.02 17.00 26.35
CA ARG A 248 1.97 16.51 25.33
C ARG A 248 2.39 17.58 24.33
N PHE A 249 1.45 18.41 23.90
CA PHE A 249 1.69 19.43 22.86
C PHE A 249 2.04 20.80 23.43
N ASN A 250 2.01 20.95 24.76
CA ASN A 250 2.45 22.15 25.43
C ASN A 250 3.44 21.81 26.55
N PRO A 251 4.76 21.84 26.29
CA PRO A 251 5.73 21.70 27.35
C PRO A 251 5.64 22.91 28.28
N VAL A 252 5.42 22.64 29.56
CA VAL A 252 5.82 23.52 30.66
C VAL A 252 7.33 23.74 30.52
N ASP A 253 7.76 25.01 30.58
CA ASP A 253 9.15 25.48 30.66
C ASP A 253 10.14 25.08 29.56
N GLN A 254 10.44 26.06 28.68
CA GLN A 254 11.75 26.15 28.00
C GLN A 254 12.30 27.59 28.04
N SER A 255 12.15 28.27 29.18
CA SER A 255 12.93 29.47 29.51
C SER A 255 14.24 29.17 30.28
N GLU A 256 14.60 27.89 30.49
CA GLU A 256 15.80 27.50 31.25
C GLU A 256 16.82 26.64 30.48
N LYS A 257 16.84 26.69 29.13
CA LYS A 257 17.91 26.04 28.34
C LYS A 257 18.54 26.93 27.28
N GLU A 258 18.73 28.20 27.63
CA GLU A 258 19.73 29.08 27.01
C GLU A 258 20.49 29.80 28.13
N GLU A 259 21.35 29.05 28.85
CA GLU A 259 22.58 29.53 29.47
C GLU A 259 23.71 28.55 29.15
#